data_AF-A0A2S6PUJ5-F1
#
_entry.id   AF-A0A2S6PUJ5-F1
#
_cell.length_a   1.000
_cell.length_b   1.000
_cell.length_c   1.000
_cell.angle_alpha   90.00
_cell.angle_beta   90.00
_cell.angle_gamma   90.00
#
_symmetry.space_group_name_H-M   'P 1'
#
loop_
_entity.id
_entity.type
_entity.pdbx_description
1 polymer ?
#
loop_
_entity_poly.entity_id
_entity_poly.type
_entity_poly.pdbx_seq_one_letter_code
_entity_poly.pdbx_strand_id
1 'polypeptide(L)'
;MTYLDPLADLIRACLPPDAAPPADAAALFRIYAVLLEAKGEQVTDEDVHNAWSAWMQSVDDSHAALVPFGDLSPETRAFDSPYAEAIREAARQVHRSSANL
;
A
#
# COMPACT_ATOMS: atom_id res chain seq x y z
N MET A 1 -17.59 3.22 -4.81
CA MET A 1 -17.43 3.71 -3.42
C MET A 1 -17.84 2.60 -2.47
N THR A 2 -16.95 2.26 -1.54
CA THR A 2 -17.01 1.21 -0.54
C THR A 2 -16.41 1.79 0.76
N TYR A 3 -16.54 1.05 1.87
CA TYR A 3 -15.92 1.46 3.14
C TYR A 3 -14.38 1.50 3.11
N LEU A 4 -13.76 0.95 2.06
CA LEU A 4 -12.31 1.00 1.84
C LEU A 4 -11.84 2.34 1.24
N ASP A 5 -12.72 3.13 0.60
CA ASP A 5 -12.31 4.38 -0.04
C ASP A 5 -11.77 5.42 0.97
N PRO A 6 -12.41 5.66 2.14
CA PRO A 6 -11.84 6.54 3.17
C PRO A 6 -10.48 6.08 3.70
N LEU A 7 -10.27 4.76 3.80
CA LEU A 7 -8.98 4.19 4.22
C LEU A 7 -7.91 4.37 3.13
N ALA A 8 -8.29 4.14 1.87
CA ALA A 8 -7.43 4.38 0.72
C ALA A 8 -6.97 5.85 0.63
N ASP A 9 -7.90 6.80 0.85
CA ASP A 9 -7.60 8.22 0.89
C ASP A 9 -6.67 8.58 2.07
N LEU A 10 -6.90 7.98 3.25
CA LEU A 10 -6.05 8.18 4.41
C LEU A 10 -4.62 7.66 4.17
N ILE A 11 -4.47 6.46 3.60
CA ILE A 11 -3.16 5.91 3.23
C ILE A 11 -2.45 6.85 2.25
N ARG A 12 -3.17 7.36 1.25
CA ARG A 12 -2.60 8.30 0.27
C ARG A 12 -2.14 9.60 0.93
N ALA A 13 -2.88 10.11 1.91
CA ALA A 13 -2.51 11.30 2.68
C ALA A 13 -1.31 11.09 3.61
N CYS A 14 -0.99 9.83 3.96
CA CYS A 14 0.17 9.48 4.79
C CYS A 14 1.46 9.27 4.00
N LEU A 15 1.41 9.31 2.66
CA LEU A 15 2.62 9.17 1.84
C LEU A 15 3.53 10.40 1.96
N PRO A 16 4.85 10.21 1.90
CA PRO A 16 5.78 11.33 1.86
C PRO A 16 5.66 12.10 0.52
N PRO A 17 6.02 13.40 0.47
CA PRO A 17 5.82 14.23 -0.71
C PRO A 17 6.56 13.78 -1.98
N ASP A 18 7.62 12.99 -1.82
CA ASP A 18 8.43 12.42 -2.89
C ASP A 18 7.90 11.07 -3.40
N ALA A 19 6.92 10.46 -2.72
CA ALA A 19 6.22 9.31 -3.26
C ALA A 19 5.38 9.73 -4.46
N ALA A 20 5.63 9.11 -5.62
CA ALA A 20 4.92 9.39 -6.87
C ALA A 20 4.02 8.20 -7.25
N PRO A 21 2.83 8.06 -6.64
CA PRO A 21 1.90 7.00 -7.03
C PRO A 21 1.42 7.19 -8.48
N PRO A 22 1.16 6.10 -9.21
CA PRO A 22 0.57 6.17 -10.54
C PRO A 22 -0.73 7.00 -10.58
N ALA A 23 -0.98 7.70 -11.69
CA ALA A 23 -2.14 8.59 -11.85
C ALA A 23 -3.47 7.85 -11.65
N ASP A 24 -3.57 6.58 -12.06
CA ASP A 24 -4.76 5.73 -11.90
C ASP A 24 -4.57 4.64 -10.82
N ALA A 25 -3.96 5.00 -9.69
CA ALA A 25 -3.71 4.08 -8.58
C ALA A 25 -4.94 3.85 -7.68
N ALA A 26 -6.14 4.29 -8.03
CA ALA A 26 -7.31 4.21 -7.14
C ALA A 26 -7.63 2.76 -6.73
N ALA A 27 -7.51 1.80 -7.67
CA ALA A 27 -7.67 0.38 -7.35
C ALA A 27 -6.55 -0.14 -6.42
N LEU A 28 -5.30 0.29 -6.65
CA LEU A 28 -4.16 -0.08 -5.80
C LEU A 28 -4.36 0.36 -4.35
N PHE A 29 -4.77 1.60 -4.10
CA PHE A 29 -4.98 2.08 -2.73
C PHE A 29 -6.14 1.37 -2.02
N ARG A 30 -7.15 0.87 -2.76
CA ARG A 30 -8.18 0.00 -2.16
C ARG A 30 -7.61 -1.36 -1.75
N ILE A 31 -6.67 -1.92 -2.51
CA ILE A 31 -5.96 -3.15 -2.13
C ILE A 31 -5.08 -2.89 -0.89
N TYR A 32 -4.41 -1.74 -0.82
CA TYR A 32 -3.68 -1.34 0.39
C TYR A 32 -4.59 -1.12 1.60
N ALA A 33 -5.81 -0.61 1.40
CA ALA A 33 -6.81 -0.55 2.46
C ALA A 33 -7.18 -1.94 3.00
N VAL A 34 -7.19 -2.99 2.17
CA VAL A 34 -7.35 -4.37 2.64
C VAL A 34 -6.16 -4.82 3.50
N LEU A 35 -4.93 -4.43 3.16
CA LEU A 35 -3.75 -4.70 4.00
C LEU A 35 -3.84 -3.98 5.35
N LEU A 36 -4.32 -2.74 5.37
CA LEU A 36 -4.60 -1.99 6.60
C LEU A 36 -5.58 -2.77 7.50
N GLU A 37 -6.72 -3.19 6.94
CA GLU A 37 -7.73 -3.96 7.69
C GLU A 37 -7.20 -5.30 8.20
N ALA A 38 -6.42 -6.01 7.39
CA ALA A 38 -5.95 -7.36 7.70
C ALA A 38 -4.76 -7.40 8.66
N LYS A 39 -3.83 -6.44 8.53
CA LYS A 39 -2.53 -6.48 9.23
C LYS A 39 -2.20 -5.18 9.97
N GLY A 40 -2.81 -4.05 9.61
CA GLY A 40 -2.59 -2.75 10.23
C GLY A 40 -1.11 -2.39 10.33
N GLU A 41 -0.62 -2.19 11.55
CA GLU A 41 0.78 -1.81 11.80
C GLU A 41 1.80 -2.92 11.49
N GLN A 42 1.36 -4.16 11.24
CA GLN A 42 2.23 -5.30 10.93
C GLN A 42 2.46 -5.51 9.43
N VAL A 43 1.94 -4.62 8.57
CA VAL A 43 2.20 -4.65 7.12
C VAL A 43 3.69 -4.56 6.85
N THR A 44 4.22 -5.42 6.00
CA THR A 44 5.62 -5.43 5.54
C THR A 44 5.74 -4.89 4.12
N ASP A 45 6.95 -4.58 3.70
CA ASP A 45 7.28 -4.18 2.33
C ASP A 45 6.93 -5.31 1.34
N GLU A 46 7.07 -6.57 1.75
CA GLU A 46 6.64 -7.73 0.96
C GLU A 46 5.11 -7.81 0.79
N ASP A 47 4.33 -7.47 1.82
CA ASP A 47 2.86 -7.41 1.67
C ASP A 47 2.44 -6.35 0.64
N VAL A 48 3.10 -5.19 0.66
CA VAL A 48 2.90 -4.11 -0.30
C VAL A 48 3.27 -4.57 -1.70
N HIS A 49 4.44 -5.19 -1.88
CA HIS A 49 4.87 -5.70 -3.18
C HIS A 49 3.90 -6.74 -3.74
N ASN A 50 3.41 -7.66 -2.90
CA ASN A 50 2.43 -8.66 -3.31
C ASN A 50 1.11 -8.02 -3.76
N ALA A 51 0.62 -7.02 -3.02
CA ALA A 51 -0.57 -6.25 -3.37
C ALA A 51 -0.39 -5.43 -4.66
N TRP A 52 0.76 -4.77 -4.79
CA TRP A 52 1.13 -4.03 -5.99
C TRP A 52 1.26 -4.95 -7.20
N SER A 53 1.86 -6.13 -7.04
CA SER A 53 2.01 -7.11 -8.11
C SER A 53 0.66 -7.61 -8.62
N ALA A 54 -0.28 -7.89 -7.71
CA ALA A 54 -1.64 -8.28 -8.09
C ALA A 54 -2.37 -7.17 -8.88
N TRP A 55 -2.19 -5.90 -8.47
CA TRP A 55 -2.72 -4.77 -9.23
C TRP A 55 -2.02 -4.59 -10.57
N MET A 56 -0.68 -4.62 -10.59
CA MET A 56 0.13 -4.41 -11.78
C MET A 56 -0.14 -5.48 -12.83
N GLN A 57 -0.36 -6.74 -12.44
CA GLN A 57 -0.79 -7.80 -13.36
C GLN A 57 -2.06 -7.44 -14.14
N SER A 58 -2.98 -6.66 -13.56
CA SER A 58 -4.19 -6.20 -14.25
C SER A 58 -3.97 -5.00 -15.18
N VAL A 59 -2.83 -4.32 -15.03
CA VAL A 59 -2.44 -3.11 -15.78
C VAL A 59 -1.45 -3.44 -16.89
N ASP A 60 -0.38 -4.18 -16.55
CA ASP A 60 0.69 -4.66 -17.40
C ASP A 60 1.25 -5.97 -16.81
N ASP A 61 0.81 -7.11 -17.35
CA ASP A 61 1.25 -8.44 -16.93
C ASP A 61 2.68 -8.79 -17.35
N SER A 62 3.33 -7.93 -18.15
CA SER A 62 4.70 -8.10 -18.62
C SER A 62 5.73 -7.33 -17.80
N HIS A 63 5.28 -6.57 -16.79
CA HIS A 63 6.15 -5.70 -16.00
C HIS A 63 7.26 -6.49 -15.28
N ALA A 64 8.52 -6.11 -15.49
CA ALA A 64 9.69 -6.88 -15.07
C ALA A 64 9.80 -7.15 -13.55
N ALA A 65 9.18 -6.30 -12.74
CA ALA A 65 9.13 -6.45 -11.28
C ALA A 65 8.05 -7.42 -10.78
N LEU A 66 7.28 -8.07 -11.66
CA LEU A 66 6.32 -9.14 -11.31
C LEU A 66 7.04 -10.45 -10.97
N VAL A 67 7.90 -10.40 -9.97
CA VAL A 67 8.66 -11.52 -9.40
C VAL A 67 8.51 -11.50 -7.87
N PRO A 68 8.81 -12.59 -7.14
CA PRO A 68 8.78 -12.57 -5.68
C PRO A 68 9.63 -11.44 -5.08
N PHE A 69 9.19 -10.85 -3.95
CA PHE A 69 9.89 -9.75 -3.30
C PHE A 69 11.37 -10.07 -2.98
N GLY A 70 11.64 -11.31 -2.58
CA GLY A 70 13.01 -11.79 -2.31
C GLY A 70 13.95 -11.80 -3.52
N ASP A 71 13.38 -11.82 -4.73
CA ASP A 71 14.12 -11.87 -6.00
C ASP A 71 14.38 -10.46 -6.58
N LEU A 72 13.80 -9.42 -5.99
CA LEU A 72 14.03 -8.03 -6.37
C LEU A 72 15.40 -7.53 -5.91
N SER A 73 15.96 -6.58 -6.66
CA SER A 73 17.14 -5.84 -6.22
C SER A 73 16.81 -5.02 -4.95
N PRO A 74 17.78 -4.75 -4.06
CA PRO A 74 17.56 -3.92 -2.89
C PRO A 74 16.99 -2.53 -3.21
N GLU A 75 17.40 -1.95 -4.33
CA GLU A 75 16.93 -0.64 -4.79
C GLU A 75 15.47 -0.71 -5.25
N THR A 76 15.06 -1.81 -5.91
CA THR A 76 13.66 -2.01 -6.31
C THR A 76 12.75 -2.21 -5.10
N ARG A 77 13.19 -3.00 -4.10
CA ARG A 77 12.41 -3.20 -2.85
C ARG A 77 12.19 -1.91 -2.07
N ALA A 78 13.12 -0.96 -2.16
CA ALA A 78 13.00 0.33 -1.47
C ALA A 78 11.81 1.17 -1.96
N PHE A 79 11.25 0.88 -3.14
CA PHE A 79 10.03 1.54 -3.63
C PHE A 79 8.77 1.14 -2.84
N ASP A 80 8.77 -0.03 -2.19
CA ASP A 80 7.63 -0.50 -1.39
C ASP A 80 7.57 0.16 -0.01
N SER A 81 8.72 0.51 0.57
CA SER A 81 8.83 0.99 1.96
C SER A 81 7.96 2.22 2.26
N PRO A 82 7.89 3.28 1.42
CA PRO A 82 7.04 4.44 1.69
C PRO A 82 5.54 4.08 1.81
N TYR A 83 5.08 3.11 1.03
CA TYR A 83 3.68 2.65 1.08
C TYR A 83 3.43 1.80 2.33
N ALA A 84 4.37 0.93 2.70
CA ALA A 84 4.27 0.16 3.94
C ALA A 84 4.20 1.10 5.15
N GLU A 85 5.06 2.12 5.21
CA GLU A 85 5.04 3.13 6.26
C GLU A 85 3.72 3.92 6.29
N ALA A 86 3.21 4.34 5.13
CA ALA A 86 1.93 5.04 5.03
C ALA A 86 0.75 4.19 5.52
N ILE A 87 0.72 2.89 5.21
CA ILE A 87 -0.31 1.98 5.70
C ILE A 87 -0.23 1.84 7.23
N ARG A 88 0.98 1.69 7.80
CA ARG A 88 1.16 1.61 9.25
C ARG A 88 0.73 2.91 9.94
N GLU A 89 1.02 4.08 9.36
CA GLU A 89 0.59 5.36 9.93
C GLU A 89 -0.93 5.55 9.86
N ALA A 90 -1.55 5.20 8.73
CA ALA A 90 -3.00 5.21 8.61
C ALA A 90 -3.65 4.28 9.65
N ALA A 91 -3.10 3.08 9.87
CA ALA A 91 -3.58 2.15 10.89
C ALA A 91 -3.51 2.75 12.31
N ARG A 92 -2.42 3.46 12.66
CA ARG A 92 -2.31 4.18 13.94
C ARG A 92 -3.37 5.26 14.09
N GLN A 93 -3.67 6.01 13.03
CA GLN A 93 -4.71 7.04 13.04
C GLN A 93 -6.09 6.43 13.29
N VAL A 94 -6.45 5.35 12.58
CA VAL A 94 -7.72 4.65 12.76
C VAL A 94 -7.90 4.13 14.19
N HIS A 95 -6.84 3.56 14.78
CA HIS A 95 -6.88 3.10 16.18
C HIS A 95 -7.09 4.26 17.17
N ARG A 96 -6.39 5.40 16.98
CA ARG A 96 -6.58 6.59 17.83
C ARG A 96 -8.00 7.16 17.75
N SER A 97 -8.60 7.17 16.56
CA SER A 97 -9.99 7.61 16.38
C SER A 97 -11.01 6.69 17.05
N SER A 98 -10.72 5.38 17.08
CA SER A 98 -11.59 4.38 17.72
C SER A 98 -11.48 4.36 19.24
N ALA A 99 -10.31 4.73 19.79
CA ALA A 99 -10.06 4.78 21.24
C ALA A 99 -10.59 6.05 21.93
N ASN A 100 -10.98 7.07 21.16
CA ASN A 100 -11.53 8.34 21.66
C ASN A 100 -13.08 8.38 21.65
N LEU A 101 -13.74 7.24 21.42
CA LEU A 101 -15.19 7.02 21.49
C LEU A 101 -15.53 6.15 22.71
#